data_AF-A0A0D2PAR9-F1
#
_entry.id   AF-A0A0D2PAR9-F1
#
_cell.length_a   1.000
_cell.length_b   1.000
_cell.length_c   1.000
_cell.angle_alpha   90.00
_cell.angle_beta   90.00
_cell.angle_gamma   90.00
#
_symmetry.space_group_name_H-M   'P 1'
#
loop_
_entity.id
_entity.type
_entity.pdbx_description
1 polymer ?
#
loop_
_entity_poly.entity_id
_entity_poly.type
_entity_poly.pdbx_seq_one_letter_code
_entity_poly.pdbx_strand_id
1 'polypeptide(L)'
;MFTTLGLVIHLLLNVLSAFSISPQKHSHPTFLNVLAVIPWVAWTGVVIAVLVFGFTHKQNVTISPNLIYCVIQKSPIPEVTSVATTTGLVAVFLIELTIGALLYRNRAIMNKFSQSMDMAIRILIFTVLGVSALSCGVIFTVTQTRAVQWDLIFAILPPAAALAFGTQRDLLLGWLPRRARAQAAPDATFVTLTSVNFISRSGSIQSLAGSRRSSISLSPSLKGLTSPSDAQATILNKPGIYVYLMLNLIGGVGMLVMLITAAASPRVHRLPTWYSFCIAWLLSAFSYTLLFISGQQFTPHPIFSVCFIQAALIYSMPPTTSAATLALLLQFSRTTFRPVEETESTNFMPATYGSIYHISSPVHRGFSVSND
;
A
#
# COMPACT_ATOMS: atom_id res chain seq x y z
N MET A 1 -2.34 -20.92 -21.54
CA MET A 1 -3.13 -21.24 -20.33
C MET A 1 -2.54 -22.40 -19.51
N PHE A 2 -2.06 -23.50 -20.11
CA PHE A 2 -1.47 -24.61 -19.33
C PHE A 2 -0.04 -24.34 -18.80
N THR A 3 0.78 -23.57 -19.52
CA THR A 3 2.14 -23.20 -19.09
C THR A 3 2.16 -22.27 -17.89
N THR A 4 1.19 -21.34 -17.80
CA THR A 4 1.07 -20.39 -16.68
C THR A 4 0.67 -21.09 -15.39
N LEU A 5 -0.22 -22.08 -15.45
CA LEU A 5 -0.60 -22.91 -14.30
C LEU A 5 0.57 -23.76 -13.81
N GLY A 6 1.31 -24.40 -14.72
CA GLY A 6 2.52 -25.16 -14.36
C GLY A 6 3.59 -24.27 -13.71
N LEU A 7 3.78 -23.05 -14.21
CA LEU A 7 4.73 -22.09 -13.67
C LEU A 7 4.28 -21.54 -12.31
N VAL A 8 2.98 -21.28 -12.12
CA VAL A 8 2.41 -20.88 -10.82
C VAL A 8 2.55 -22.00 -9.80
N ILE A 9 2.25 -23.24 -10.16
CA ILE A 9 2.39 -24.39 -9.26
C ILE A 9 3.87 -24.61 -8.94
N HIS A 10 4.76 -24.57 -9.92
CA HIS A 10 6.20 -24.73 -9.69
C HIS A 10 6.77 -23.60 -8.81
N LEU A 11 6.35 -22.36 -9.06
CA LEU A 11 6.76 -21.19 -8.27
C LEU A 11 6.15 -21.25 -6.86
N LEU A 12 4.91 -21.69 -6.71
CA LEU A 12 4.26 -21.95 -5.43
C LEU A 12 4.98 -23.05 -4.66
N LEU A 13 5.36 -24.16 -5.30
CA LEU A 13 6.10 -25.25 -4.68
C LEU A 13 7.52 -24.83 -4.28
N ASN A 14 8.20 -24.02 -5.10
CA ASN A 14 9.50 -23.44 -4.76
C ASN A 14 9.39 -22.43 -3.61
N VAL A 15 8.31 -21.67 -3.55
CA VAL A 15 8.03 -20.73 -2.47
C VAL A 15 7.66 -21.49 -1.19
N LEU A 16 6.81 -22.52 -1.28
CA LEU A 16 6.42 -23.38 -0.17
C LEU A 16 7.61 -24.17 0.38
N SER A 17 8.50 -24.67 -0.46
CA SER A 17 9.75 -25.33 -0.02
C SER A 17 10.73 -24.33 0.61
N ALA A 18 10.79 -23.09 0.13
CA ALA A 18 11.52 -22.01 0.78
C ALA A 18 10.92 -21.60 2.14
N PHE A 19 9.64 -21.90 2.39
CA PHE A 19 8.98 -21.72 3.68
C PHE A 19 9.02 -22.98 4.57
N SER A 20 9.10 -24.20 4.01
CA SER A 20 8.75 -25.39 4.78
C SER A 20 9.84 -25.86 5.72
N ILE A 21 11.10 -26.02 5.31
CA ILE A 21 12.18 -26.47 6.19
C ILE A 21 13.52 -26.12 5.53
N SER A 22 14.26 -25.17 6.08
CA SER A 22 15.73 -25.25 6.12
C SER A 22 16.29 -24.22 7.11
N PRO A 23 17.06 -24.65 8.14
CA PRO A 23 17.82 -23.76 9.00
C PRO A 23 19.08 -23.30 8.24
N GLN A 24 18.92 -22.58 7.11
CA GLN A 24 20.08 -22.08 6.39
C GLN A 24 20.39 -20.64 6.83
N LYS A 25 21.41 -20.58 7.68
CA LYS A 25 22.13 -19.45 8.28
C LYS A 25 22.76 -18.48 7.25
N HIS A 26 22.10 -18.19 6.12
CA HIS A 26 22.52 -17.18 5.16
C HIS A 26 21.41 -16.18 4.90
N SER A 27 21.31 -15.21 5.81
CA SER A 27 20.61 -13.95 5.58
C SER A 27 21.34 -13.20 4.46
N HIS A 28 21.04 -13.49 3.20
CA HIS A 28 21.60 -12.74 2.07
C HIS A 28 20.78 -11.45 1.85
N PRO A 29 21.29 -10.26 2.22
CA PRO A 29 20.65 -8.97 1.88
C PRO A 29 20.44 -8.84 0.37
N THR A 30 21.26 -9.51 -0.43
CA THR A 30 21.15 -9.62 -1.89
C THR A 30 19.80 -10.15 -2.34
N PHE A 31 19.25 -11.18 -1.69
CA PHE A 31 17.95 -11.76 -2.08
C PHE A 31 16.80 -10.76 -1.86
N LEU A 32 16.82 -10.03 -0.74
CA LEU A 32 15.82 -9.00 -0.43
C LEU A 32 15.91 -7.81 -1.38
N ASN A 33 17.13 -7.41 -1.76
CA ASN A 33 17.34 -6.35 -2.74
C ASN A 33 16.86 -6.77 -4.14
N VAL A 34 17.12 -8.01 -4.56
CA VAL A 34 16.59 -8.55 -5.83
C VAL A 34 15.06 -8.50 -5.85
N LEU A 35 14.42 -8.91 -4.75
CA LEU A 35 12.97 -8.91 -4.64
C LEU A 35 12.36 -7.50 -4.75
N ALA A 36 13.07 -6.46 -4.27
CA ALA A 36 12.65 -5.07 -4.41
C ALA A 36 12.84 -4.51 -5.84
N VAL A 37 13.74 -5.09 -6.64
CA VAL A 37 14.05 -4.67 -8.02
C VAL A 37 13.13 -5.30 -9.06
N ILE A 38 12.63 -6.52 -8.81
CA ILE A 38 11.75 -7.26 -9.75
C ILE A 38 10.57 -6.42 -10.28
N PRO A 39 9.80 -5.70 -9.44
CA PRO A 39 8.67 -4.89 -9.93
C PRO A 39 9.11 -3.81 -10.92
N TRP A 40 10.29 -3.22 -10.72
CA TRP A 40 10.83 -2.17 -11.59
C TRP A 40 11.30 -2.70 -12.94
N VAL A 41 11.90 -3.90 -12.94
CA VAL A 41 12.27 -4.60 -14.19
C VAL A 41 11.02 -4.98 -14.97
N ALA A 42 9.98 -5.50 -14.29
CA ALA A 42 8.71 -5.80 -14.94
C ALA A 42 8.05 -4.54 -15.52
N TRP A 43 8.02 -3.46 -14.74
CA TRP A 43 7.48 -2.17 -15.17
C TRP A 43 8.19 -1.63 -16.41
N THR A 44 9.52 -1.49 -16.35
CA THR A 44 10.33 -0.97 -17.46
C THR A 44 10.20 -1.85 -18.71
N GLY A 45 10.22 -3.18 -18.55
CA GLY A 45 10.04 -4.11 -19.65
C GLY A 45 8.71 -3.95 -20.37
N VAL A 46 7.59 -3.83 -19.63
CA VAL A 46 6.27 -3.61 -20.23
C VAL A 46 6.18 -2.22 -20.87
N VAL A 47 6.68 -1.16 -20.21
CA VAL A 47 6.69 0.20 -20.80
C VAL A 47 7.45 0.20 -22.13
N ILE A 48 8.66 -0.37 -22.17
CA ILE A 48 9.46 -0.45 -23.40
C ILE A 48 8.71 -1.24 -24.47
N ALA A 49 8.10 -2.38 -24.13
CA ALA A 49 7.34 -3.18 -25.08
C ALA A 49 6.15 -2.41 -25.67
N VAL A 50 5.40 -1.67 -24.84
CA VAL A 50 4.28 -0.84 -25.30
C VAL A 50 4.78 0.33 -26.15
N LEU A 51 5.90 0.96 -25.77
CA LEU A 51 6.49 2.05 -26.53
C LEU A 51 6.94 1.60 -27.93
N VAL A 52 7.67 0.49 -28.00
CA VAL A 52 8.11 -0.08 -29.29
C VAL A 52 6.90 -0.42 -30.16
N PHE A 53 5.88 -1.06 -29.59
CA PHE A 53 4.66 -1.40 -30.34
C PHE A 53 3.90 -0.15 -30.82
N GLY A 54 3.68 0.85 -29.95
CA GLY A 54 2.91 2.03 -30.31
C GLY A 54 3.60 2.98 -31.30
N PHE A 55 4.94 3.00 -31.34
CA PHE A 55 5.65 3.75 -32.38
C PHE A 55 5.44 3.17 -33.78
N THR A 56 5.25 1.85 -33.88
CA THR A 56 4.96 1.18 -35.17
C THR A 56 3.50 1.34 -35.62
N HIS A 57 2.57 1.65 -34.71
CA HIS A 57 1.13 1.69 -34.97
C HIS A 57 0.47 2.96 -34.42
N LYS A 58 0.93 4.13 -34.86
CA LYS A 58 0.45 5.43 -34.33
C LYS A 58 -1.06 5.61 -34.44
N GLN A 59 -1.70 5.12 -35.51
CA GLN A 59 -3.16 5.23 -35.70
C GLN A 59 -4.00 4.42 -34.69
N ASN A 60 -3.40 3.49 -33.94
CA ASN A 60 -4.13 2.62 -33.00
C ASN A 60 -4.24 3.22 -31.60
N VAL A 61 -3.58 4.35 -31.32
CA VAL A 61 -3.64 5.04 -30.04
C VAL A 61 -4.86 5.96 -30.03
N THR A 62 -5.85 5.64 -29.21
CA THR A 62 -7.10 6.40 -29.13
C THR A 62 -7.50 6.60 -27.67
N ILE A 63 -8.25 7.67 -27.39
CA ILE A 63 -8.89 7.82 -26.08
C ILE A 63 -9.95 6.73 -25.88
N SER A 64 -10.11 6.25 -24.65
CA SER A 64 -11.17 5.30 -24.30
C SER A 64 -12.56 5.89 -24.56
N PRO A 65 -13.58 5.05 -24.84
CA PRO A 65 -14.96 5.52 -25.02
C PRO A 65 -15.51 6.28 -23.80
N ASN A 66 -14.99 5.99 -22.61
CA ASN A 66 -15.38 6.63 -21.36
C ASN A 66 -14.69 7.98 -21.13
N LEU A 67 -13.76 8.39 -22.01
CA LEU A 67 -12.97 9.62 -21.88
C LEU A 67 -12.17 9.72 -20.57
N ILE A 68 -11.74 8.57 -20.02
CA ILE A 68 -11.00 8.51 -18.75
C ILE A 68 -9.49 8.40 -18.99
N TYR A 69 -9.08 7.47 -19.84
CA TYR A 69 -7.68 7.20 -20.17
C TYR A 69 -7.51 6.79 -21.63
N CYS A 70 -6.26 6.74 -22.09
CA CYS A 70 -5.91 6.29 -23.42
C CYS A 70 -5.68 4.78 -23.53
N VAL A 71 -6.07 4.20 -24.67
CA VAL A 71 -5.97 2.77 -24.96
C VAL A 71 -5.37 2.54 -26.34
N ILE A 72 -4.67 1.42 -26.49
CA ILE A 72 -4.14 0.98 -27.79
C ILE A 72 -5.08 -0.09 -28.34
N GLN A 73 -5.89 0.28 -29.33
CA GLN A 73 -6.82 -0.65 -29.96
C GLN A 73 -6.08 -1.74 -30.75
N LYS A 74 -6.70 -2.92 -30.87
CA LYS A 74 -6.20 -4.06 -31.68
C LYS A 74 -4.74 -4.45 -31.33
N SER A 75 -4.42 -4.52 -30.05
CA SER A 75 -3.09 -4.93 -29.57
C SER A 75 -3.17 -6.15 -28.66
N PRO A 76 -2.17 -7.05 -28.68
CA PRO A 76 -2.08 -8.17 -27.73
C PRO A 76 -1.63 -7.73 -26.33
N ILE A 77 -1.24 -6.46 -26.16
CA ILE A 77 -0.68 -5.92 -24.92
C ILE A 77 -1.65 -6.10 -23.73
N PRO A 78 -2.93 -5.68 -23.79
CA PRO A 78 -3.84 -5.79 -22.66
C PRO A 78 -4.06 -7.26 -22.25
N GLU A 79 -4.09 -8.18 -23.21
CA GLU A 79 -4.24 -9.62 -22.97
C GLU A 79 -3.03 -10.18 -22.22
N VAL A 80 -1.82 -9.90 -22.70
CA VAL A 80 -0.58 -10.34 -22.05
C VAL A 80 -0.47 -9.76 -20.64
N THR A 81 -0.76 -8.47 -20.47
CA THR A 81 -0.71 -7.81 -19.14
C THR A 81 -1.79 -8.35 -18.20
N SER A 82 -2.98 -8.67 -18.70
CA SER A 82 -4.07 -9.26 -17.92
C SER A 82 -3.74 -10.68 -17.45
N VAL A 83 -3.18 -11.51 -18.34
CA VAL A 83 -2.71 -12.86 -18.00
C VAL A 83 -1.59 -12.80 -16.96
N ALA A 84 -0.59 -11.94 -17.15
CA ALA A 84 0.51 -11.76 -16.20
C ALA A 84 -0.01 -11.30 -14.82
N THR A 85 -0.92 -10.34 -14.80
CA THR A 85 -1.52 -9.81 -13.56
C THR A 85 -2.36 -10.85 -12.84
N THR A 86 -3.21 -11.57 -13.57
CA THR A 86 -4.05 -12.64 -13.00
C THR A 86 -3.18 -13.72 -12.38
N THR A 87 -2.11 -14.11 -13.08
CA THR A 87 -1.12 -15.08 -12.59
C THR A 87 -0.46 -14.59 -11.29
N GLY A 88 -0.01 -13.33 -11.26
CA GLY A 88 0.58 -12.73 -10.07
C GLY A 88 -0.39 -12.64 -8.90
N LEU A 89 -1.65 -12.26 -9.15
CA LEU A 89 -2.66 -12.13 -8.11
C LEU A 89 -3.08 -13.48 -7.50
N VAL A 90 -3.15 -14.54 -8.31
CA VAL A 90 -3.36 -15.90 -7.80
C VAL A 90 -2.21 -16.31 -6.89
N ALA A 91 -0.96 -16.03 -7.27
CA ALA A 91 0.20 -16.32 -6.42
C ALA A 91 0.15 -15.54 -5.08
N VAL A 92 -0.20 -14.25 -5.12
CA VAL A 92 -0.41 -13.41 -3.93
C VAL A 92 -1.47 -14.04 -3.01
N PHE A 93 -2.64 -14.38 -3.55
CA PHE A 93 -3.74 -14.97 -2.78
C PHE A 93 -3.36 -16.31 -2.13
N LEU A 94 -2.68 -17.20 -2.86
CA LEU A 94 -2.23 -18.48 -2.30
C LEU A 94 -1.20 -18.30 -1.17
N ILE A 95 -0.30 -17.34 -1.30
CA ILE A 95 0.67 -17.02 -0.25
C ILE A 95 -0.05 -16.44 0.97
N GLU A 96 -1.04 -15.57 0.80
CA GLU A 96 -1.85 -15.05 1.91
C GLU A 96 -2.60 -16.14 2.65
N LEU A 97 -3.23 -17.08 1.92
CA LEU A 97 -3.88 -18.24 2.52
C LEU A 97 -2.89 -19.09 3.32
N THR A 98 -1.68 -19.28 2.79
CA THR A 98 -0.62 -20.02 3.47
C THR A 98 -0.18 -19.31 4.75
N ILE A 99 0.08 -18.00 4.68
CA ILE A 99 0.43 -17.16 5.83
C ILE A 99 -0.69 -17.22 6.88
N GLY A 100 -1.94 -17.04 6.46
CA GLY A 100 -3.11 -17.12 7.33
C GLY A 100 -3.25 -18.47 8.01
N ALA A 101 -3.08 -19.58 7.27
CA ALA A 101 -3.12 -20.93 7.82
C ALA A 101 -1.99 -21.19 8.83
N LEU A 102 -0.77 -20.71 8.54
CA LEU A 102 0.37 -20.82 9.46
C LEU A 102 0.15 -20.01 10.74
N LEU A 103 -0.39 -18.79 10.64
CA LEU A 103 -0.73 -17.96 11.79
C LEU A 103 -1.87 -18.61 12.61
N TYR A 104 -2.90 -19.11 11.95
CA TYR A 104 -4.03 -19.79 12.59
C TYR A 104 -3.61 -21.06 13.33
N ARG A 105 -2.71 -21.86 12.73
CA ARG A 105 -2.18 -23.07 13.36
C ARG A 105 -1.31 -22.73 14.57
N ASN A 106 -0.51 -21.67 14.47
CA ASN A 106 0.41 -21.24 15.53
C ASN A 106 -0.17 -20.05 16.33
N ARG A 107 -1.38 -20.22 16.91
CA ARG A 107 -2.07 -19.15 17.65
C ARG A 107 -1.24 -18.53 18.78
N ALA A 108 -0.32 -19.30 19.38
CA ALA A 108 0.57 -18.81 20.43
C ALA A 108 1.51 -17.67 19.96
N ILE A 109 1.89 -17.66 18.68
CA ILE A 109 2.72 -16.61 18.07
C ILE A 109 1.88 -15.35 17.80
N MET A 110 0.59 -15.52 17.45
CA MET A 110 -0.30 -14.41 17.12
C MET A 110 -0.44 -13.40 18.26
N ASN A 111 -0.46 -13.84 19.52
CA ASN A 111 -0.56 -12.95 20.67
C ASN A 111 0.70 -12.11 20.91
N LYS A 112 1.88 -12.60 20.53
CA LYS A 112 3.14 -11.84 20.61
C LYS A 112 3.34 -10.86 19.45
N PHE A 113 2.70 -11.11 18.30
CA PHE A 113 2.90 -10.33 17.07
C PHE A 113 1.60 -9.65 16.58
N SER A 114 0.79 -9.10 17.49
CA SER A 114 -0.47 -8.41 17.15
C SER A 114 -0.31 -7.30 16.10
N GLN A 115 0.84 -6.61 16.09
CA GLN A 115 1.19 -5.61 15.08
C GLN A 115 1.37 -6.20 13.67
N SER A 116 1.93 -7.41 13.57
CA SER A 116 2.12 -8.08 12.26
C SER A 116 0.78 -8.63 11.72
N MET A 117 -0.14 -9.02 12.61
CA MET A 117 -1.48 -9.45 12.23
C MET A 117 -2.31 -8.32 11.61
N ASP A 118 -2.24 -7.12 12.18
CA ASP A 118 -2.92 -5.94 11.65
C ASP A 118 -2.47 -5.65 10.20
N MET A 119 -1.16 -5.72 9.92
CA MET A 119 -0.62 -5.58 8.57
C MET A 119 -1.12 -6.69 7.63
N ALA A 120 -1.11 -7.95 8.05
CA ALA A 120 -1.55 -9.07 7.23
C ALA A 120 -3.05 -9.00 6.85
N ILE A 121 -3.91 -8.63 7.80
CA ILE A 121 -5.36 -8.47 7.57
C ILE A 121 -5.62 -7.36 6.56
N ARG A 122 -4.92 -6.23 6.67
CA ARG A 122 -5.05 -5.11 5.73
C ARG A 122 -4.66 -5.50 4.31
N ILE A 123 -3.59 -6.28 4.16
CA ILE A 123 -3.12 -6.77 2.86
C ILE A 123 -4.13 -7.78 2.28
N LEU A 124 -4.66 -8.70 3.09
CA LEU A 124 -5.68 -9.65 2.66
C LEU A 124 -6.96 -8.94 2.15
N ILE A 125 -7.46 -7.94 2.89
CA ILE A 125 -8.61 -7.13 2.45
C ILE A 125 -8.31 -6.48 1.10
N PHE A 126 -7.12 -5.89 0.98
CA PHE A 126 -6.68 -5.24 -0.25
C PHE A 126 -6.59 -6.22 -1.44
N THR A 127 -6.09 -7.43 -1.20
CA THR A 127 -5.99 -8.49 -2.22
C THR A 127 -7.36 -8.99 -2.64
N VAL A 128 -8.30 -9.18 -1.70
CA VAL A 128 -9.69 -9.54 -2.02
C VAL A 128 -10.36 -8.47 -2.88
N LEU A 129 -10.13 -7.18 -2.57
CA LEU A 129 -10.59 -6.07 -3.41
C LEU A 129 -9.94 -6.09 -4.81
N GLY A 130 -8.67 -6.44 -4.91
CA GLY A 130 -7.98 -6.61 -6.19
C GLY A 130 -8.54 -7.76 -7.02
N VAL A 131 -8.81 -8.91 -6.39
CA VAL A 131 -9.35 -10.12 -7.05
C VAL A 131 -10.76 -9.84 -7.56
N SER A 132 -11.61 -9.18 -6.77
CA SER A 132 -12.95 -8.83 -7.19
C SER A 132 -12.94 -7.85 -8.36
N ALA A 133 -12.10 -6.80 -8.30
CA ALA A 133 -11.93 -5.84 -9.39
C ALA A 133 -11.48 -6.51 -10.70
N LEU A 134 -10.48 -7.40 -10.64
CA LEU A 134 -10.04 -8.15 -11.84
C LEU A 134 -11.11 -9.11 -12.35
N SER A 135 -11.80 -9.82 -11.46
CA SER A 135 -12.86 -10.76 -11.83
C SER A 135 -13.99 -10.04 -12.56
N CYS A 136 -14.41 -8.88 -12.05
CA CYS A 136 -15.34 -8.00 -12.75
C CYS A 136 -14.77 -7.59 -14.11
N GLY A 137 -13.54 -7.08 -14.17
CA GLY A 137 -12.89 -6.70 -15.43
C GLY A 137 -12.91 -7.79 -16.50
N VAL A 138 -12.59 -9.04 -16.12
CA VAL A 138 -12.60 -10.20 -17.03
C VAL A 138 -14.00 -10.53 -17.52
N ILE A 139 -14.99 -10.61 -16.61
CA ILE A 139 -16.40 -10.86 -16.98
C ILE A 139 -16.87 -9.83 -18.01
N PHE A 140 -16.52 -8.55 -17.82
CA PHE A 140 -16.93 -7.49 -18.75
C PHE A 140 -16.17 -7.49 -20.08
N THR A 141 -14.90 -7.93 -20.09
CA THR A 141 -14.22 -8.16 -21.37
C THR A 141 -14.92 -9.24 -22.21
N VAL A 142 -15.61 -10.18 -21.57
CA VAL A 142 -16.42 -11.21 -22.26
C VAL A 142 -17.80 -10.67 -22.67
N THR A 143 -18.45 -9.85 -21.85
CA THR A 143 -19.84 -9.37 -22.12
C THR A 143 -19.94 -8.12 -22.99
N GLN A 144 -18.82 -7.53 -23.41
CA GLN A 144 -18.73 -6.32 -24.27
C GLN A 144 -19.45 -5.06 -23.76
N THR A 145 -19.92 -5.02 -22.52
CA THR A 145 -20.57 -3.85 -21.92
C THR A 145 -19.58 -3.06 -21.05
N ARG A 146 -18.81 -2.14 -21.65
CA ARG A 146 -17.90 -1.25 -20.90
C ARG A 146 -18.65 -0.03 -20.36
N ALA A 147 -19.14 -0.11 -19.14
CA ALA A 147 -19.66 1.06 -18.41
C ALA A 147 -18.56 1.76 -17.58
N VAL A 148 -18.69 3.08 -17.41
CA VAL A 148 -17.83 3.93 -16.55
C VAL A 148 -17.71 3.39 -15.11
N GLN A 149 -18.72 2.66 -14.63
CA GLN A 149 -18.78 2.11 -13.28
C GLN A 149 -17.61 1.17 -12.94
N TRP A 150 -17.03 0.47 -13.92
CA TRP A 150 -15.97 -0.49 -13.68
C TRP A 150 -14.61 0.17 -13.47
N ASP A 151 -14.34 1.23 -14.24
CA ASP A 151 -13.13 2.04 -14.07
C ASP A 151 -13.12 2.71 -12.67
N LEU A 152 -14.30 3.01 -12.11
CA LEU A 152 -14.44 3.50 -10.73
C LEU A 152 -14.02 2.46 -9.67
N ILE A 153 -14.30 1.17 -9.88
CA ILE A 153 -13.89 0.12 -8.94
C ILE A 153 -12.35 0.07 -8.85
N PHE A 154 -11.66 0.12 -9.98
CA PHE A 154 -10.20 0.18 -9.99
C PHE A 154 -9.66 1.45 -9.34
N ALA A 155 -10.34 2.59 -9.49
CA ALA A 155 -9.96 3.85 -8.86
C ALA A 155 -10.08 3.84 -7.33
N ILE A 156 -10.83 2.91 -6.73
CA ILE A 156 -10.89 2.75 -5.26
C ILE A 156 -9.60 2.11 -4.72
N LEU A 157 -8.86 1.36 -5.54
CA LEU A 157 -7.67 0.63 -5.08
C LEU A 157 -6.56 1.56 -4.57
N PRO A 158 -6.16 2.66 -5.24
CA PRO A 158 -5.12 3.54 -4.72
C PRO A 158 -5.48 4.19 -3.36
N PRO A 159 -6.68 4.77 -3.14
CA PRO A 159 -7.13 5.19 -1.82
C PRO A 159 -7.15 4.08 -0.78
N ALA A 160 -7.65 2.89 -1.15
CA ALA A 160 -7.69 1.75 -0.24
C ALA A 160 -6.28 1.34 0.20
N ALA A 161 -5.32 1.33 -0.73
CA ALA A 161 -3.92 1.09 -0.42
C ALA A 161 -3.35 2.17 0.50
N ALA A 162 -3.59 3.46 0.19
CA ALA A 162 -3.12 4.56 1.04
C ALA A 162 -3.71 4.48 2.46
N LEU A 163 -4.98 4.12 2.61
CA LEU A 163 -5.62 3.93 3.90
C LEU A 163 -5.08 2.71 4.64
N ALA A 164 -4.99 1.56 3.94
CA ALA A 164 -4.49 0.31 4.51
C ALA A 164 -3.10 0.47 5.10
N PHE A 165 -2.18 1.08 4.35
CA PHE A 165 -0.79 1.23 4.76
C PHE A 165 -0.50 2.52 5.54
N GLY A 166 -1.28 3.57 5.34
CA GLY A 166 -1.09 4.87 6.02
C GLY A 166 -1.58 4.91 7.46
N THR A 167 -2.58 4.08 7.81
CA THR A 167 -3.13 4.00 9.18
C THR A 167 -2.30 3.15 10.14
N GLN A 168 -1.07 2.78 9.77
CA GLN A 168 -0.15 2.09 10.65
C GLN A 168 0.22 2.97 11.86
N ARG A 169 0.13 2.41 13.07
CA ARG A 169 0.40 3.13 14.33
C ARG A 169 1.77 3.81 14.33
N ASP A 170 2.81 3.18 13.78
CA ASP A 170 4.15 3.77 13.77
C ASP A 170 4.23 5.03 12.89
N LEU A 171 3.46 5.06 11.78
CA LEU A 171 3.35 6.23 10.93
C LEU A 171 2.60 7.33 11.67
N LEU A 172 1.42 7.04 12.24
CA LEU A 172 0.65 8.02 13.01
C LEU A 172 1.44 8.60 14.21
N LEU A 173 2.22 7.78 14.91
CA LEU A 173 3.12 8.22 15.98
C LEU A 173 4.30 9.06 15.47
N GLY A 174 4.66 8.95 14.21
CA GLY A 174 5.62 9.84 13.54
C GLY A 174 5.09 11.27 13.40
N TRP A 175 3.76 11.43 13.29
CA TRP A 175 3.09 12.72 13.09
C TRP A 175 2.75 13.41 14.40
N LEU A 176 2.72 12.67 15.52
CA LEU A 176 2.44 13.25 16.83
C LEU A 176 3.62 14.11 17.33
N PRO A 177 3.37 15.34 17.84
CA PRO A 177 4.40 16.19 18.42
C PRO A 177 5.17 15.45 19.51
N ARG A 178 6.49 15.70 19.60
CA ARG A 178 7.37 15.05 20.60
C ARG A 178 6.82 15.12 22.04
N ARG A 179 6.05 16.16 22.38
CA ARG A 179 5.42 16.37 23.71
C ARG A 179 4.22 15.48 24.01
N ALA A 180 3.34 15.20 23.05
CA ALA A 180 2.19 14.29 23.24
C ALA A 180 2.63 12.82 23.39
N ARG A 181 3.91 12.53 23.12
CA ARG A 181 4.51 11.20 23.08
C ARG A 181 5.01 10.72 24.45
N ALA A 182 5.38 11.63 25.35
CA ALA A 182 5.83 11.30 26.71
C ALA A 182 4.69 10.74 27.59
N GLN A 183 3.45 11.07 27.27
CA GLN A 183 2.25 10.61 28.00
C GLN A 183 1.67 9.29 27.45
N ALA A 184 2.17 8.80 26.32
CA ALA A 184 1.66 7.58 25.67
C ALA A 184 2.59 6.36 25.82
N ALA A 185 3.73 6.51 26.52
CA ALA A 185 4.47 5.36 27.02
C ALA A 185 3.62 4.71 28.13
N PRO A 186 3.32 3.41 28.05
CA PRO A 186 2.68 2.73 29.16
C PRO A 186 3.72 2.67 30.26
N ASP A 187 3.57 3.50 31.28
CA ASP A 187 4.12 3.15 32.58
C ASP A 187 3.59 1.75 32.89
N ALA A 188 4.50 0.85 33.21
CA ALA A 188 4.21 -0.35 33.96
C ALA A 188 3.75 0.07 35.37
N THR A 189 2.61 0.76 35.47
CA THR A 189 1.95 1.04 36.74
C THR A 189 0.93 -0.06 36.94
N PHE A 190 1.39 -1.07 37.66
CA PHE A 190 0.62 -1.85 38.62
C PHE A 190 -0.84 -1.36 38.74
N VAL A 191 -1.77 -2.13 38.16
CA VAL A 191 -3.21 -1.95 38.37
C VAL A 191 -3.48 -2.17 39.86
N THR A 192 -3.42 -1.08 40.62
CA THR A 192 -3.92 -1.06 41.99
C THR A 192 -5.39 -0.68 41.89
N LEU A 193 -6.23 -1.70 41.91
CA LEU A 193 -7.68 -1.63 42.05
C LEU A 193 -8.02 -0.95 43.38
N THR A 194 -8.13 0.37 43.42
CA THR A 194 -8.82 1.06 44.53
C THR A 194 -9.50 2.36 44.10
N SER A 195 -10.79 2.41 44.42
CA SER A 195 -11.70 3.56 44.44
C SER A 195 -12.33 4.01 43.10
N VAL A 196 -13.49 3.39 42.82
CA VAL A 196 -14.58 4.08 42.15
C VAL A 196 -15.12 5.11 43.13
N ASN A 197 -14.93 6.40 42.87
CA ASN A 197 -15.74 7.45 43.48
C ASN A 197 -16.61 8.09 42.40
N PHE A 198 -17.88 7.75 42.49
CA PHE A 198 -18.98 8.27 41.70
C PHE A 198 -19.30 9.68 42.22
N ILE A 199 -18.97 10.73 41.46
CA ILE A 199 -19.52 12.07 41.70
C ILE A 199 -20.49 12.41 40.58
N SER A 200 -21.76 12.34 40.99
CA SER A 200 -22.92 12.94 40.36
C SER A 200 -22.70 14.43 40.09
N ARG A 201 -22.98 14.89 38.86
CA ARG A 201 -23.37 16.28 38.65
C ARG A 201 -24.42 16.40 37.56
N SER A 202 -25.64 16.63 38.03
CA SER A 202 -26.81 17.10 37.29
C SER A 202 -26.53 18.43 36.59
N GLY A 203 -27.06 18.60 35.38
CA GLY A 203 -26.94 19.80 34.57
C GLY A 203 -27.83 19.71 33.33
N SER A 204 -29.11 20.01 33.54
CA SER A 204 -30.18 20.24 32.57
C SER A 204 -29.78 21.08 31.35
N ILE A 205 -30.10 20.62 30.14
CA ILE A 205 -30.34 21.50 28.99
C ILE A 205 -31.64 21.06 28.31
N GLN A 206 -32.56 22.02 28.27
CA GLN A 206 -33.90 21.93 27.71
C GLN A 206 -33.90 21.78 26.19
N SER A 207 -34.88 21.03 25.72
CA SER A 207 -35.36 20.95 24.37
C SER A 207 -35.88 22.30 23.86
N LEU A 208 -35.46 22.70 22.66
CA LEU A 208 -36.19 23.66 21.83
C LEU A 208 -36.34 23.08 20.43
N ALA A 209 -37.50 22.49 20.20
CA ALA A 209 -38.03 22.18 18.90
C ALA A 209 -38.39 23.49 18.19
N GLY A 210 -37.90 23.67 16.96
CA GLY A 210 -38.09 24.87 16.17
C GLY A 210 -38.15 24.54 14.68
N SER A 211 -39.37 24.22 14.24
CA SER A 211 -39.93 24.37 12.89
C SER A 211 -39.11 25.17 11.86
N ARG A 212 -38.85 24.56 10.69
CA ARG A 212 -39.35 25.13 9.41
C ARG A 212 -39.32 24.14 8.26
N ARG A 213 -40.52 23.94 7.73
CA ARG A 213 -40.90 23.26 6.50
C ARG A 213 -40.82 24.28 5.38
N SER A 214 -40.12 23.99 4.28
CA SER A 214 -40.29 24.72 3.02
C SER A 214 -40.25 23.74 1.86
N SER A 215 -41.46 23.44 1.40
CA SER A 215 -41.82 22.89 0.11
C SER A 215 -41.38 23.82 -1.03
N ILE A 216 -40.76 23.27 -2.06
CA ILE A 216 -40.60 23.95 -3.36
C ILE A 216 -41.14 23.02 -4.45
N SER A 217 -41.96 23.65 -5.30
CA SER A 217 -42.90 23.11 -6.27
C SER A 217 -42.28 22.48 -7.51
N LEU A 218 -43.04 21.55 -8.11
CA LEU A 218 -42.85 20.98 -9.44
C LEU A 218 -43.38 21.90 -10.56
N SER A 219 -42.61 21.94 -11.67
CA SER A 219 -42.99 22.04 -13.11
C SER A 219 -43.56 23.38 -13.64
N PRO A 220 -43.52 23.72 -14.98
CA PRO A 220 -43.34 22.84 -16.17
C PRO A 220 -42.51 23.39 -17.38
N SER A 221 -42.31 22.50 -18.38
CA SER A 221 -42.13 22.71 -19.85
C SER A 221 -41.08 23.67 -20.43
N LEU A 222 -40.16 23.12 -21.25
CA LEU A 222 -39.84 23.68 -22.57
C LEU A 222 -39.39 22.59 -23.57
N LYS A 223 -40.16 22.44 -24.66
CA LYS A 223 -39.85 21.65 -25.85
C LYS A 223 -39.01 22.51 -26.81
N GLY A 224 -38.04 21.87 -27.49
CA GLY A 224 -37.66 22.24 -28.86
C GLY A 224 -36.25 22.82 -29.05
N LEU A 225 -35.30 21.98 -29.49
CA LEU A 225 -34.67 22.05 -30.82
C LEU A 225 -33.54 21.01 -30.87
N THR A 226 -33.78 19.95 -31.64
CA THR A 226 -32.83 18.92 -32.03
C THR A 226 -31.77 19.51 -32.97
N SER A 227 -30.55 19.72 -32.47
CA SER A 227 -29.34 19.84 -33.30
C SER A 227 -28.68 18.46 -33.44
N PRO A 228 -28.17 18.06 -34.63
CA PRO A 228 -27.45 16.79 -34.80
C PRO A 228 -26.13 16.71 -34.03
N SER A 229 -25.67 17.80 -33.41
CA SER A 229 -24.46 17.85 -32.57
C SER A 229 -24.67 17.29 -31.16
N ASP A 230 -25.92 17.13 -30.70
CA ASP A 230 -26.22 16.77 -29.31
C ASP A 230 -26.40 15.26 -29.09
N ALA A 231 -26.37 14.46 -30.17
CA ALA A 231 -26.36 13.00 -30.08
C ALA A 231 -25.05 12.44 -29.46
N GLN A 232 -23.98 13.25 -29.39
CA GLN A 232 -22.75 12.91 -28.68
C GLN A 232 -22.84 13.17 -27.15
N ALA A 233 -23.87 13.91 -26.69
CA ALA A 233 -24.02 14.33 -25.29
C ALA A 233 -24.61 13.24 -24.38
N THR A 234 -25.08 12.11 -24.93
CA THR A 234 -25.74 11.05 -24.15
C THR A 234 -24.77 10.07 -23.46
N ILE A 235 -23.45 10.15 -23.69
CA ILE A 235 -22.46 9.15 -23.18
C ILE A 235 -21.38 9.78 -22.27
N LEU A 236 -21.25 11.11 -22.23
CA LEU A 236 -20.21 11.76 -21.43
C LEU A 236 -20.65 11.91 -19.96
N ASN A 237 -20.34 10.89 -19.16
CA ASN A 237 -20.63 10.86 -17.73
C ASN A 237 -19.59 11.70 -16.94
N LYS A 238 -19.61 13.02 -17.15
CA LYS A 238 -18.72 14.00 -16.48
C LYS A 238 -18.55 13.75 -14.97
N PRO A 239 -19.61 13.54 -14.16
CA PRO A 239 -19.43 13.31 -12.73
C PRO A 239 -18.61 12.04 -12.45
N GLY A 240 -18.80 10.98 -13.22
CA GLY A 240 -18.02 9.75 -13.08
C GLY A 240 -16.52 9.97 -13.33
N ILE A 241 -16.18 10.76 -14.35
CA ILE A 241 -14.78 11.12 -14.66
C ILE A 241 -14.16 11.91 -13.49
N TYR A 242 -14.88 12.89 -12.94
CA TYR A 242 -14.37 13.64 -11.78
C TYR A 242 -14.18 12.75 -10.55
N VAL A 243 -15.13 11.87 -10.23
CA VAL A 243 -14.98 10.93 -9.10
C VAL A 243 -13.77 10.03 -9.30
N TYR A 244 -13.60 9.48 -10.51
CA TYR A 244 -12.44 8.68 -10.87
C TYR A 244 -11.11 9.41 -10.63
N LEU A 245 -11.02 10.67 -11.10
CA LEU A 245 -9.84 11.50 -10.94
C LEU A 245 -9.56 11.83 -9.48
N MET A 246 -10.60 12.19 -8.71
CA MET A 246 -10.47 12.51 -7.28
C MET A 246 -9.98 11.29 -6.49
N LEU A 247 -10.51 10.10 -6.77
CA LEU A 247 -10.07 8.86 -6.14
C LEU A 247 -8.58 8.60 -6.42
N ASN A 248 -8.14 8.68 -7.68
CA ASN A 248 -6.72 8.49 -8.02
C ASN A 248 -5.83 9.55 -7.37
N LEU A 249 -6.23 10.83 -7.36
CA LEU A 249 -5.49 11.91 -6.73
C LEU A 249 -5.38 11.72 -5.21
N ILE A 250 -6.47 11.36 -4.53
CA ILE A 250 -6.47 11.09 -3.08
C ILE A 250 -5.52 9.94 -2.76
N GLY A 251 -5.58 8.84 -3.52
CA GLY A 251 -4.67 7.71 -3.35
C GLY A 251 -3.21 8.08 -3.62
N GLY A 252 -2.93 8.83 -4.69
CA GLY A 252 -1.59 9.29 -5.04
C GLY A 252 -1.00 10.25 -4.02
N VAL A 253 -1.76 11.26 -3.60
CA VAL A 253 -1.35 12.21 -2.54
C VAL A 253 -1.13 11.47 -1.23
N GLY A 254 -2.02 10.54 -0.86
CA GLY A 254 -1.86 9.70 0.33
C GLY A 254 -0.54 8.90 0.30
N MET A 255 -0.25 8.23 -0.82
CA MET A 255 1.00 7.49 -0.99
C MET A 255 2.25 8.39 -0.96
N LEU A 256 2.17 9.57 -1.59
CA LEU A 256 3.27 10.55 -1.57
C LEU A 256 3.55 11.03 -0.15
N VAL A 257 2.51 11.39 0.59
CA VAL A 257 2.59 11.84 1.98
C VAL A 257 3.22 10.76 2.86
N MET A 258 2.85 9.49 2.68
CA MET A 258 3.45 8.36 3.39
C MET A 258 4.93 8.18 3.06
N LEU A 259 5.32 8.27 1.79
CA LEU A 259 6.72 8.16 1.36
C LEU A 259 7.57 9.28 1.98
N ILE A 260 7.08 10.52 1.92
CA ILE A 260 7.76 11.68 2.52
C ILE A 260 7.88 11.49 4.04
N THR A 261 6.81 11.04 4.70
CA THR A 261 6.83 10.78 6.15
C THR A 261 7.89 9.74 6.50
N ALA A 262 7.92 8.62 5.78
CA ALA A 262 8.85 7.54 6.05
C ALA A 262 10.30 7.94 5.74
N ALA A 263 10.53 8.77 4.73
CA ALA A 263 11.87 9.26 4.38
C ALA A 263 12.37 10.34 5.36
N ALA A 264 11.48 11.22 5.83
CA ALA A 264 11.83 12.30 6.75
C ALA A 264 11.94 11.86 8.21
N SER A 265 11.32 10.72 8.57
CA SER A 265 11.30 10.23 9.94
C SER A 265 12.42 9.20 10.19
N PRO A 266 13.48 9.54 10.96
CA PRO A 266 14.55 8.60 11.30
C PRO A 266 14.07 7.45 12.20
N ARG A 267 12.81 7.50 12.66
CA ARG A 267 12.22 6.49 13.54
C ARG A 267 11.46 5.41 12.77
N VAL A 268 11.15 5.66 11.49
CA VAL A 268 10.35 4.76 10.67
C VAL A 268 11.30 3.90 9.83
N HIS A 269 11.68 2.74 10.39
CA HIS A 269 12.43 1.73 9.64
C HIS A 269 11.42 0.82 8.93
N ARG A 270 11.36 0.91 7.60
CA ARG A 270 10.49 0.07 6.77
C ARG A 270 11.30 -0.80 5.82
N LEU A 271 10.69 -1.91 5.42
CA LEU A 271 11.28 -2.86 4.49
C LEU A 271 11.45 -2.20 3.10
N PRO A 272 12.54 -2.46 2.36
CA PRO A 272 12.73 -1.91 1.00
C PRO A 272 11.56 -2.17 0.04
N THR A 273 10.93 -3.35 0.13
CA THR A 273 9.75 -3.70 -0.69
C THR A 273 8.52 -2.86 -0.36
N TRP A 274 8.41 -2.31 0.86
CA TRP A 274 7.34 -1.39 1.22
C TRP A 274 7.45 -0.08 0.45
N TYR A 275 8.67 0.46 0.31
CA TYR A 275 8.91 1.64 -0.52
C TYR A 275 8.60 1.34 -1.99
N SER A 276 9.07 0.20 -2.52
CA SER A 276 8.74 -0.21 -3.90
C SER A 276 7.22 -0.29 -4.13
N PHE A 277 6.47 -0.85 -3.17
CA PHE A 277 5.01 -0.90 -3.23
C PHE A 277 4.37 0.49 -3.24
N CYS A 278 4.74 1.38 -2.31
CA CYS A 278 4.20 2.73 -2.26
C CYS A 278 4.52 3.54 -3.53
N ILE A 279 5.73 3.44 -4.07
CA ILE A 279 6.11 4.13 -5.31
C ILE A 279 5.33 3.55 -6.51
N ALA A 280 5.10 2.23 -6.58
CA ALA A 280 4.28 1.64 -7.63
C ALA A 280 2.84 2.19 -7.63
N TRP A 281 2.23 2.35 -6.46
CA TRP A 281 0.89 2.97 -6.35
C TRP A 281 0.88 4.47 -6.64
N LEU A 282 1.96 5.19 -6.28
CA LEU A 282 2.12 6.60 -6.66
C LEU A 282 2.23 6.76 -8.18
N LEU A 283 3.03 5.93 -8.84
CA LEU A 283 3.15 5.91 -10.30
C LEU A 283 1.83 5.53 -10.97
N SER A 284 1.08 4.60 -10.39
CA SER A 284 -0.25 4.23 -10.87
C SER A 284 -1.19 5.44 -10.86
N ALA A 285 -1.30 6.13 -9.73
CA ALA A 285 -2.12 7.34 -9.60
C ALA A 285 -1.69 8.45 -10.57
N PHE A 286 -0.39 8.66 -10.74
CA PHE A 286 0.14 9.63 -11.70
C PHE A 286 -0.23 9.26 -13.15
N SER A 287 -0.09 7.98 -13.51
CA SER A 287 -0.42 7.47 -14.85
C SER A 287 -1.89 7.69 -15.19
N TYR A 288 -2.79 7.38 -14.27
CA TYR A 288 -4.23 7.56 -14.47
C TYR A 288 -4.69 9.02 -14.49
N THR A 289 -3.91 9.95 -13.94
CA THR A 289 -4.25 11.39 -13.89
C THR A 289 -3.51 12.24 -14.92
N LEU A 290 -2.67 11.63 -15.76
CA LEU A 290 -1.80 12.33 -16.71
C LEU A 290 -2.57 13.21 -17.72
N LEU A 291 -3.69 12.74 -18.27
CA LEU A 291 -4.55 13.53 -19.17
C LEU A 291 -5.13 14.76 -18.47
N PHE A 292 -5.57 14.62 -17.22
CA PHE A 292 -6.07 15.72 -16.41
C PHE A 292 -4.98 16.77 -16.13
N ILE A 293 -3.78 16.33 -15.75
CA ILE A 293 -2.63 17.22 -15.50
C ILE A 293 -2.25 17.98 -16.77
N SER A 294 -2.34 17.35 -17.94
CA SER A 294 -2.05 17.99 -19.24
C SER A 294 -3.16 18.93 -19.74
N GLY A 295 -4.31 19.00 -19.05
CA GLY A 295 -5.46 19.80 -19.47
C GLY A 295 -6.25 19.24 -20.65
N GLN A 296 -6.03 17.98 -21.03
CA GLN A 296 -6.59 17.36 -22.25
C GLN A 296 -7.67 16.31 -21.98
N GLN A 297 -8.16 16.20 -20.74
CA GLN A 297 -9.13 15.17 -20.33
C GLN A 297 -10.42 15.16 -21.17
N PHE A 298 -10.93 16.35 -21.53
CA PHE A 298 -12.19 16.50 -22.27
C PHE A 298 -11.97 16.88 -23.74
N THR A 299 -10.74 16.79 -24.23
CA THR A 299 -10.42 17.09 -25.63
C THR A 299 -10.77 15.86 -26.49
N PRO A 300 -11.51 16.02 -27.61
CA PRO A 300 -11.89 14.89 -28.47
C PRO A 300 -10.68 14.19 -29.10
N HIS A 301 -9.59 14.94 -29.33
CA HIS A 301 -8.33 14.42 -29.85
C HIS A 301 -7.16 14.93 -28.98
N PRO A 302 -6.76 14.19 -27.92
CA PRO A 302 -5.58 14.54 -27.13
C PRO A 302 -4.31 14.41 -27.98
N ILE A 303 -3.27 15.14 -27.58
CA ILE A 303 -1.94 15.07 -28.18
C ILE A 303 -1.44 13.62 -28.10
N PHE A 304 -1.03 13.08 -29.24
CA PHE A 304 -0.58 11.70 -29.38
C PHE A 304 0.44 11.31 -28.30
N SER A 305 1.47 12.12 -28.07
CA SER A 305 2.54 11.82 -27.11
C SER A 305 2.02 11.63 -25.67
N VAL A 306 1.11 12.50 -25.21
CA VAL A 306 0.54 12.45 -23.86
C VAL A 306 -0.32 11.18 -23.72
N CYS A 307 -1.22 10.97 -24.69
CA CYS A 307 -2.11 9.83 -24.73
C CYS A 307 -1.35 8.49 -24.80
N PHE A 308 -0.29 8.46 -25.61
CA PHE A 308 0.54 7.29 -25.79
C PHE A 308 1.36 6.95 -24.53
N ILE A 309 2.01 7.94 -23.92
CA ILE A 309 2.73 7.75 -22.65
C ILE A 309 1.77 7.26 -21.57
N GLN A 310 0.57 7.85 -21.50
CA GLN A 310 -0.45 7.41 -20.55
C GLN A 310 -0.80 5.92 -20.73
N ALA A 311 -1.08 5.48 -21.96
CA ALA A 311 -1.41 4.10 -22.25
C ALA A 311 -0.26 3.15 -21.89
N ALA A 312 0.98 3.50 -22.22
CA ALA A 312 2.17 2.72 -21.89
C ALA A 312 2.35 2.54 -20.38
N LEU A 313 2.15 3.61 -19.61
CA LEU A 313 2.25 3.57 -18.16
C LEU A 313 1.12 2.74 -17.54
N ILE A 314 -0.12 2.93 -17.98
CA ILE A 314 -1.30 2.22 -17.46
C ILE A 314 -1.19 0.71 -17.67
N TYR A 315 -0.81 0.25 -18.87
CA TYR A 315 -0.68 -1.19 -19.13
C TYR A 315 0.43 -1.85 -18.31
N SER A 316 1.42 -1.07 -17.87
CA SER A 316 2.55 -1.55 -17.06
C SER A 316 2.20 -1.65 -15.57
N MET A 317 1.17 -0.96 -15.09
CA MET A 317 0.84 -0.93 -13.66
C MET A 317 0.37 -2.27 -13.09
N PRO A 318 -0.61 -2.99 -13.68
CA PRO A 318 -1.14 -4.23 -13.11
C PRO A 318 -0.09 -5.34 -12.84
N PRO A 319 0.84 -5.67 -13.76
CA PRO A 319 1.90 -6.64 -13.46
C PRO A 319 2.90 -6.11 -12.43
N THR A 320 3.14 -4.80 -12.41
CA THR A 320 4.05 -4.16 -11.45
C THR A 320 3.50 -4.18 -10.03
N THR A 321 2.21 -3.86 -9.85
CA THR A 321 1.57 -3.83 -8.54
C THR A 321 1.42 -5.24 -7.96
N SER A 322 1.08 -6.24 -8.78
CA SER A 322 1.08 -7.64 -8.35
C SER A 322 2.48 -8.14 -7.96
N ALA A 323 3.52 -7.82 -8.74
CA ALA A 323 4.91 -8.14 -8.40
C ALA A 323 5.38 -7.44 -7.11
N ALA A 324 5.05 -6.16 -6.92
CA ALA A 324 5.39 -5.41 -5.71
C ALA A 324 4.68 -5.96 -4.46
N THR A 325 3.43 -6.40 -4.61
CA THR A 325 2.64 -7.00 -3.53
C THR A 325 3.21 -8.36 -3.14
N LEU A 326 3.54 -9.18 -4.13
CA LEU A 326 4.21 -10.47 -3.93
C LEU A 326 5.56 -10.30 -3.22
N ALA A 327 6.36 -9.34 -3.65
CA ALA A 327 7.63 -8.98 -3.03
C ALA A 327 7.47 -8.60 -1.56
N LEU A 328 6.47 -7.77 -1.26
CA LEU A 328 6.16 -7.35 0.11
C LEU A 328 5.72 -8.52 0.99
N LEU A 329 4.84 -9.41 0.50
CA LEU A 329 4.39 -10.59 1.24
C LEU A 329 5.49 -11.61 1.50
N LEU A 330 6.34 -11.86 0.50
CA LEU A 330 7.49 -12.77 0.63
C LEU A 330 8.54 -12.23 1.59
N GLN A 331 8.76 -10.91 1.62
CA GLN A 331 9.66 -10.31 2.61
C GLN A 331 9.02 -10.35 4.01
N PHE A 332 7.75 -9.98 4.13
CA PHE A 332 7.00 -9.98 5.39
C PHE A 332 6.96 -11.37 6.05
N SER A 333 6.55 -12.39 5.29
CA SER A 333 6.50 -13.77 5.78
C SER A 333 7.88 -14.26 6.27
N ARG A 334 8.95 -14.00 5.52
CA ARG A 334 10.30 -14.34 5.97
C ARG A 334 10.72 -13.60 7.23
N THR A 335 10.37 -12.33 7.38
CA THR A 335 10.71 -11.58 8.60
C THR A 335 9.93 -12.05 9.82
N THR A 336 8.65 -12.40 9.64
CA THR A 336 7.76 -12.80 10.74
C THR A 336 8.03 -14.23 11.22
N PHE A 337 8.36 -15.15 10.30
CA PHE A 337 8.60 -16.56 10.63
C PHE A 337 10.08 -16.90 10.84
N ARG A 338 10.97 -15.90 10.94
CA ARG A 338 12.35 -16.16 11.37
C ARG A 338 12.31 -16.72 12.80
N PRO A 339 12.85 -17.93 13.07
CA PRO A 339 12.95 -18.43 14.42
C PRO A 339 13.76 -17.42 15.22
N VAL A 340 13.21 -17.02 16.38
CA VAL A 340 13.96 -16.27 17.39
C VAL A 340 15.02 -17.22 17.90
N GLU A 341 16.15 -17.30 17.18
CA GLU A 341 17.32 -17.98 17.67
C GLU A 341 17.80 -17.16 18.87
N GLU A 342 17.74 -17.80 20.04
CA GLU A 342 18.08 -17.25 21.35
C GLU A 342 19.30 -16.34 21.25
N THR A 343 19.09 -15.05 21.56
CA THR A 343 20.16 -14.15 21.95
C THR A 343 20.60 -14.50 23.39
N GLU A 344 20.88 -15.78 23.64
CA GLU A 344 21.30 -16.33 24.93
C GLU A 344 22.60 -17.14 24.77
N SER A 345 23.54 -16.62 23.97
CA SER A 345 24.90 -17.19 23.88
C SER A 345 26.03 -16.15 23.81
N THR A 346 25.79 -14.92 24.29
CA THR A 346 26.84 -13.90 24.47
C THR A 346 26.87 -13.27 25.88
N ASN A 347 26.44 -14.02 26.91
CA ASN A 347 26.90 -13.80 28.29
C ASN A 347 27.84 -14.94 28.73
N PHE A 348 28.81 -15.30 27.87
CA PHE A 348 30.00 -16.00 28.33
C PHE A 348 31.08 -14.94 28.54
N MET A 349 31.14 -14.39 29.76
CA MET A 349 32.25 -13.56 30.22
C MET A 349 33.55 -14.38 30.13
N PRO A 350 34.58 -13.93 29.40
CA PRO A 350 35.93 -14.38 29.70
C PRO A 350 36.40 -13.68 30.97
N ALA A 351 36.76 -14.47 31.97
CA ALA A 351 37.46 -14.03 33.16
C ALA A 351 38.84 -13.45 32.75
N THR A 352 38.96 -12.13 32.69
CA THR A 352 40.24 -11.43 32.73
C THR A 352 40.01 -9.97 33.09
N TYR A 353 40.15 -9.62 34.37
CA TYR A 353 40.71 -8.33 34.77
C TYR A 353 41.31 -8.45 36.17
N GLY A 354 42.61 -8.77 36.20
CA GLY A 354 43.48 -8.41 37.31
C GLY A 354 43.99 -7.00 37.07
N SER A 355 43.71 -6.09 38.00
CA SER A 355 44.49 -4.88 38.26
C SER A 355 43.98 -4.30 39.59
N ILE A 356 44.61 -4.67 40.71
CA ILE A 356 45.51 -3.79 41.47
C ILE A 356 44.86 -2.41 41.74
N TYR A 357 44.19 -2.30 42.89
CA TYR A 357 44.08 -1.04 43.61
C TYR A 357 44.72 -1.22 45.00
N HIS A 358 45.98 -0.81 45.02
CA HIS A 358 46.74 -0.41 46.20
C HIS A 358 46.10 0.89 46.72
N ILE A 359 45.51 0.89 47.91
CA ILE A 359 45.23 2.13 48.66
C ILE A 359 46.02 2.07 49.95
N SER A 360 47.14 2.79 49.91
CA SER A 360 48.07 3.05 50.99
C SER A 360 47.44 3.99 52.03
N SER A 361 47.62 3.67 53.31
CA SER A 361 47.56 4.66 54.40
C SER A 361 48.61 5.77 54.20
N PRO A 362 48.32 6.99 54.67
CA PRO A 362 49.36 7.90 55.12
C PRO A 362 49.27 8.11 56.63
N VAL A 363 50.28 7.56 57.31
CA VAL A 363 50.83 8.11 58.55
C VAL A 363 51.54 9.42 58.20
N HIS A 364 51.21 10.53 58.86
CA HIS A 364 52.17 11.62 59.02
C HIS A 364 52.04 12.30 60.39
N ARG A 365 53.17 12.29 61.09
CA ARG A 365 53.44 12.97 62.36
C ARG A 365 53.48 14.48 62.15
N GLY A 366 52.88 15.18 63.12
CA GLY A 366 53.48 16.23 63.94
C GLY A 366 54.31 17.35 63.30
N PHE A 367 53.88 18.58 63.54
CA PHE A 367 54.77 19.69 63.84
C PHE A 367 54.11 20.63 64.88
N SER A 368 54.91 20.97 65.89
CA SER A 368 54.68 21.89 67.00
C SER A 368 54.88 23.36 66.60
N VAL A 369 54.06 24.31 67.10
CA VAL A 369 54.48 25.68 67.50
C VAL A 369 53.52 26.27 68.57
N SER A 370 54.16 26.70 69.66
CA SER A 370 53.91 27.71 70.73
C SER A 370 52.72 28.71 70.72
N ASN A 371 52.46 29.23 71.94
CA ASN A 371 51.66 30.38 72.42
C ASN A 371 50.25 29.98 72.91
N ASP A 372 49.81 30.19 74.15
CA ASP A 372 50.28 30.96 75.33
C ASP A 372 49.91 30.21 76.63
#